data_AF-A0A5N7MN68-F1
#
_entry.id   AF-A0A5N7MN68-F1
#
_cell.length_a   1.000
_cell.length_b   1.000
_cell.length_c   1.000
_cell.angle_alpha   90.00
_cell.angle_beta   90.00
_cell.angle_gamma   90.00
#
_symmetry.space_group_name_H-M   'P 1'
#
loop_
_entity.id
_entity.type
_entity.pdbx_description
1 polymer ?
#
loop_
_entity_poly.entity_id
_entity_poly.type
_entity_poly.pdbx_seq_one_letter_code
_entity_poly.pdbx_strand_id
1 'polypeptide(L)' 'MSRALRPATLADETEISEALALLREARDKLSKAGATKALSAVRIALKSVEGAQRHARHRRNRTERSD' A
#
# COMPACT_ATOMS: atom_id res chain seq x y z
N MET A 1 15.58 15.92 12.63
CA MET A 1 15.79 14.49 12.93
C MET A 1 15.35 13.66 11.73
N SER A 2 16.27 13.21 10.88
CA SER A 2 15.96 12.30 9.76
C SER A 2 15.60 10.93 10.33
N ARG A 3 14.33 10.52 10.20
CA ARG A 3 13.90 9.17 10.61
C ARG A 3 14.57 8.16 9.68
N ALA A 4 15.40 7.28 10.24
CA ALA A 4 16.03 6.21 9.49
C ALA A 4 14.96 5.41 8.73
N LEU A 5 15.09 5.35 7.40
CA LEU A 5 14.23 4.54 6.56
C LEU A 5 14.52 3.08 6.93
N ARG A 6 13.61 2.42 7.67
CA ARG A 6 13.73 0.98 7.91
C ARG A 6 13.90 0.27 6.56
N PRO A 7 14.85 -0.68 6.45
CA PRO A 7 14.96 -1.50 5.24
C PRO A 7 13.60 -2.17 5.01
N ALA A 8 13.08 -2.04 3.79
CA ALA A 8 11.85 -2.73 3.42
C ALA A 8 12.17 -4.20 3.28
N THR A 9 11.65 -5.02 4.18
CA THR A 9 11.77 -6.47 4.10
C THR A 9 10.83 -7.02 3.03
N LEU A 10 11.03 -8.27 2.59
CA LEU A 10 10.08 -8.97 1.73
C LEU A 10 8.69 -9.06 2.39
N ALA A 11 8.65 -9.24 3.71
CA ALA A 11 7.42 -9.24 4.49
C ALA A 11 6.66 -7.90 4.35
N ASP A 12 7.36 -6.75 4.38
CA ASP A 12 6.71 -5.45 4.20
C ASP A 12 6.05 -5.32 2.82
N GLU A 13 6.63 -5.88 1.75
CA GLU A 13 5.96 -5.87 0.44
C GLU A 13 4.72 -6.77 0.42
N THR A 14 4.83 -7.96 1.01
CA THR A 14 3.71 -8.90 1.10
C THR A 14 2.53 -8.26 1.83
N GLU A 15 2.77 -7.72 3.02
CA GLU A 15 1.75 -7.04 3.84
C GLU A 15 1.08 -5.87 3.10
N ILE A 16 1.89 -5.04 2.41
CA ILE A 16 1.36 -3.93 1.59
C ILE A 16 0.52 -4.45 0.43
N SER A 17 0.93 -5.55 -0.20
CA SER A 17 0.22 -6.16 -1.33
C SER A 17 -1.11 -6.78 -0.89
N GLU A 18 -1.14 -7.44 0.27
CA GLU A 18 -2.36 -7.96 0.88
C GLU A 18 -3.32 -6.82 1.26
N ALA A 19 -2.82 -5.76 1.90
CA ALA A 19 -3.61 -4.57 2.21
C ALA A 19 -4.23 -3.94 0.94
N LEU A 20 -3.48 -3.90 -0.17
CA LEU A 20 -3.98 -3.41 -1.45
C LEU A 20 -5.14 -4.27 -1.99
N ALA A 21 -5.02 -5.59 -1.88
CA ALA A 21 -6.06 -6.53 -2.31
C ALA A 21 -7.35 -6.35 -1.49
N LEU A 22 -7.23 -6.27 -0.16
CA LEU A 22 -8.37 -6.05 0.74
C LEU A 22 -9.07 -4.72 0.48
N LEU A 23 -8.32 -3.64 0.22
CA LEU A 23 -8.90 -2.35 -0.10
C LEU A 23 -9.64 -2.34 -1.45
N ARG A 24 -9.16 -3.11 -2.44
CA ARG A 24 -9.86 -3.27 -3.73
C ARG A 24 -11.18 -4.02 -3.54
N GLU A 25 -11.17 -5.09 -2.76
CA GLU A 25 -12.39 -5.83 -2.43
C GLU A 25 -13.39 -4.95 -1.65
N ALA A 26 -12.91 -4.21 -0.65
CA ALA A 26 -13.72 -3.28 0.12
C ALA A 26 -14.34 -2.20 -0.78
N ARG A 27 -13.57 -1.62 -1.70
CA ARG A 27 -14.07 -0.64 -2.69
C ARG A 27 -15.25 -1.22 -3.48
N ASP A 28 -15.11 -2.44 -3.98
CA ASP A 28 -16.12 -3.06 -4.83
C ASP A 28 -17.41 -3.38 -4.03
N LYS A 29 -17.27 -3.88 -2.80
CA LYS A 29 -18.40 -4.10 -1.89
C LYS A 29 -19.12 -2.80 -1.52
N LEU A 30 -18.38 -1.76 -1.17
CA LEU A 30 -18.94 -0.45 -0.80
C LEU A 30 -19.61 0.26 -1.98
N SER A 31 -19.05 0.09 -3.19
CA SER A 31 -19.68 0.59 -4.41
C SER A 31 -21.03 -0.08 -4.68
N LYS A 32 -21.10 -1.41 -4.51
CA LYS A 32 -22.36 -2.16 -4.67
C LYS A 32 -23.38 -1.81 -3.60
N ALA A 33 -22.94 -1.56 -2.37
CA ALA A 33 -23.81 -1.19 -1.25
C ALA A 33 -24.26 0.29 -1.27
N GLY A 34 -23.77 1.12 -2.21
CA GLY A 34 -24.12 2.55 -2.25
C GLY A 34 -23.52 3.39 -1.12
N ALA A 35 -22.52 2.88 -0.40
CA ALA A 35 -21.92 3.54 0.76
C ALA A 35 -20.89 4.62 0.33
N THR A 36 -21.37 5.73 -0.22
CA THR A 36 -20.55 6.76 -0.89
C THR A 36 -19.42 7.36 -0.04
N LYS A 37 -19.69 7.67 1.24
CA LYS A 37 -18.67 8.21 2.16
C LYS A 37 -17.54 7.21 2.41
N ALA A 38 -17.89 5.97 2.71
CA ALA A 38 -16.92 4.90 2.94
C ALA A 38 -16.11 4.58 1.67
N LEU A 39 -16.78 4.55 0.51
CA LEU A 39 -16.13 4.37 -0.79
C LEU A 39 -15.09 5.45 -1.07
N SER A 40 -15.39 6.72 -0.75
CA SER A 40 -14.44 7.83 -0.89
C SER A 40 -13.20 7.63 -0.02
N ALA A 41 -13.38 7.25 1.25
CA ALA A 41 -12.28 6.97 2.17
C ALA A 41 -11.38 5.83 1.66
N VAL A 42 -11.98 4.73 1.18
CA VAL A 42 -11.23 3.60 0.61
C VAL A 42 -10.45 4.00 -0.64
N ARG A 43 -11.01 4.86 -1.51
CA ARG A 43 -10.29 5.36 -2.70
C ARG A 43 -9.06 6.19 -2.33
N ILE A 44 -9.12 6.97 -1.25
CA ILE A 44 -7.96 7.72 -0.74
C ILE A 44 -6.92 6.76 -0.18
N ALA A 45 -7.35 5.78 0.62
CA ALA A 45 -6.47 4.76 1.18
C ALA A 45 -5.74 3.96 0.09
N LEU A 46 -6.44 3.57 -0.98
CA LEU A 46 -5.84 2.87 -2.13
C LEU A 46 -4.66 3.65 -2.73
N LYS A 47 -4.83 4.94 -3.02
CA LYS A 47 -3.75 5.79 -3.57
C LYS A 47 -2.54 5.86 -2.63
N SER A 48 -2.79 5.91 -1.32
CA SER A 48 -1.73 5.93 -0.30
C SER A 48 -0.94 4.62 -0.28
N VAL A 49 -1.64 3.48 -0.27
CA VAL A 49 -1.03 2.13 -0.25
C VAL A 49 -0.27 1.85 -1.55
N GLU A 50 -0.76 2.28 -2.72
CA GLU A 50 -0.02 2.22 -3.99
C GLU A 50 1.31 3.01 -3.91
N GLY A 51 1.29 4.18 -3.28
CA GLY A 51 2.49 4.95 -2.99
C GLY A 51 3.47 4.17 -2.09
N ALA A 52 2.96 3.58 -1.01
CA ALA A 52 3.76 2.77 -0.09
C ALA A 52 4.41 1.57 -0.79
N GLN A 53 3.67 0.87 -1.66
CA GLN A 53 4.19 -0.26 -2.44
C GLN A 53 5.34 0.19 -3.37
N ARG A 54 5.16 1.31 -4.08
CA ARG A 54 6.22 1.87 -4.93
C ARG A 54 7.47 2.21 -4.11
N HIS A 55 7.31 2.83 -2.94
CA HIS A 55 8.44 3.16 -2.06
C HIS A 55 9.11 1.91 -1.48
N ALA A 56 8.35 0.88 -1.09
CA ALA A 56 8.90 -0.39 -0.62
C ALA A 56 9.74 -1.08 -1.70
N ARG A 57 9.21 -1.16 -2.93
CA ARG A 57 9.93 -1.73 -4.09
C ARG A 57 11.21 -0.95 -4.42
N HIS A 58 11.14 0.39 -4.44
CA HIS A 58 12.33 1.23 -4.66
C HIS A 58 13.40 1.02 -3.59
N ARG A 59 13.00 0.89 -2.32
CA ARG A 59 13.94 0.60 -1.23
C ARG A 59 14.62 -0.75 -1.42
N ARG A 60 13.86 -1.80 -1.76
CA ARG A 60 14.42 -3.14 -1.98
C ARG A 60 15.41 -3.18 -3.14
N ASN A 61 15.01 -2.63 -4.30
CA ASN A 61 15.87 -2.54 -5.48
C ASN A 61 17.17 -1.75 -5.22
N ARG A 62 17.15 -0.78 -4.30
CA ARG A 62 18.35 -0.01 -3.91
C ARG A 62 19.27 -0.83 -3.00
N THR A 63 18.71 -1.58 -2.06
CA THR A 63 19.44 -2.46 -1.17
C THR A 63 20.10 -3.62 -1.94
N GLU A 64 19.36 -4.28 -2.83
CA GLU A 64 19.87 -5.39 -3.66
C GLU A 64 20.97 -4.97 -4.66
N ARG A 65 21.09 -3.68 -4.99
CA ARG A 65 22.12 -3.14 -5.90
C ARG A 65 23.41 -2.73 -5.20
N SER A 66 23.41 -2.74 -3.87
CA SER A 66 24.54 -2.29 -3.05
C SER A 66 25.31 -3.46 -2.40
N ASP A 67 24.95 -4.70 -2.75
CA ASP A 67 25.72 -5.94 -2.52
C ASP A 67 26.42 -6.37 -3.81
#